data_AF-A0AA96R2R5-F1
#
_entry.id   AF-A0AA96R2R5-F1
#
_cell.length_a   1.000
_cell.length_b   1.000
_cell.length_c   1.000
_cell.angle_alpha   90.00
_cell.angle_beta   90.00
_cell.angle_gamma   90.00
#
_symmetry.space_group_name_H-M   'P 1'
#
loop_
_entity.id
_entity.type
_entity.pdbx_description
1 polymer ?
#
loop_
_entity_poly.entity_id
_entity_poly.type
_entity_poly.pdbx_seq_one_letter_code
_entity_poly.pdbx_strand_id
1 'polypeptide(L)'
;MAEPDVPVDLQVVWGARVGIERGYRLEAIAVALSTDIAELREDGGLPDHIHTRITVLPQHRLLEIRVEGLSAETDPDRTTSREVMNTLFELASDHNIITLDTTSPPLFTQRIVLVDPYGQPFAAKVGAGMGEPEPFTPR
;
A
#
# COMPACT_ATOMS: atom_id res chain seq x y z
N MET A 1 -2.30 40.39 22.69
CA MET A 1 -3.18 39.42 22.03
C MET A 1 -2.30 38.25 21.63
N ALA A 2 -2.54 37.08 22.22
CA ALA A 2 -1.77 35.88 21.91
C ALA A 2 -2.23 35.33 20.56
N GLU A 3 -1.28 34.95 19.70
CA GLU A 3 -1.58 34.21 18.47
C GLU A 3 -2.24 32.86 18.81
N PRO A 4 -3.20 32.38 17.99
CA PRO A 4 -3.84 31.10 18.26
C PRO A 4 -2.83 29.97 18.03
N ASP A 5 -2.65 29.15 19.07
CA ASP A 5 -1.90 27.90 19.04
C ASP A 5 -2.65 26.90 18.13
N VAL A 6 -2.12 26.68 16.93
CA VAL A 6 -2.70 25.74 15.97
C VAL A 6 -2.26 24.33 16.37
N PRO A 7 -3.18 23.39 16.68
CA PRO A 7 -2.80 22.04 17.05
C PRO A 7 -2.03 21.37 15.89
N VAL A 8 -0.90 20.75 16.24
CA VAL A 8 0.05 20.09 15.31
C VAL A 8 -0.60 18.96 14.49
N ASP A 9 -1.83 18.56 14.82
CA ASP A 9 -2.61 17.50 14.17
C ASP A 9 -3.19 17.86 12.77
N LEU A 10 -2.88 19.04 12.23
CA LEU A 10 -3.32 19.50 10.91
C LEU A 10 -2.21 19.52 9.84
N GLN A 11 -1.13 18.75 10.01
CA GLN A 11 -0.20 18.49 8.90
C GLN A 11 -0.85 17.57 7.86
N VAL A 12 -1.74 18.16 7.06
CA VAL A 12 -2.20 17.61 5.78
C VAL A 12 -0.99 17.55 4.87
N VAL A 13 -0.39 16.37 4.78
CA VAL A 13 0.69 16.09 3.84
C VAL A 13 0.09 16.02 2.44
N TRP A 14 0.23 17.10 1.68
CA TRP A 14 0.01 17.12 0.25
C TRP A 14 1.21 16.47 -0.46
N GLY A 15 0.97 15.39 -1.16
CA GLY A 15 1.91 14.79 -2.11
C GLY A 15 1.24 14.64 -3.48
N ALA A 16 1.99 15.03 -4.52
CA ALA A 16 1.85 14.87 -5.97
C ALA A 16 0.45 15.01 -6.63
N ARG A 17 0.43 15.84 -7.68
CA ARG A 17 -0.71 16.37 -8.42
C ARG A 17 -1.33 15.32 -9.36
N VAL A 18 -2.62 15.02 -9.22
CA VAL A 18 -3.44 14.49 -10.34
C VAL A 18 -4.77 15.24 -10.36
N GLY A 19 -5.14 15.75 -11.54
CA GLY A 19 -6.38 16.47 -11.76
C GLY A 19 -7.60 15.57 -11.55
N ILE A 20 -8.68 16.19 -11.06
CA ILE A 20 -9.96 15.60 -10.64
C ILE A 20 -9.93 15.07 -9.19
N GLU A 21 -10.34 15.98 -8.30
CA GLU A 21 -10.83 15.79 -6.91
C GLU A 21 -9.93 15.11 -5.86
N ARG A 22 -9.29 15.97 -5.04
CA ARG A 22 -8.81 15.77 -3.66
C ARG A 22 -7.78 14.65 -3.43
N GLY A 23 -6.56 15.04 -3.04
CA GLY A 23 -5.55 14.14 -2.47
C GLY A 23 -6.16 13.27 -1.37
N TYR A 24 -6.24 11.97 -1.64
CA TYR A 24 -6.81 11.01 -0.72
C TYR A 24 -5.89 10.88 0.50
N ARG A 25 -6.48 10.92 1.70
CA ARG A 25 -5.77 10.53 2.92
C ARG A 25 -5.44 9.04 2.83
N LEU A 26 -4.37 8.59 3.48
CA LEU A 26 -3.92 7.19 3.44
C LEU A 26 -5.02 6.20 3.84
N GLU A 27 -5.96 6.62 4.69
CA GLU A 27 -7.13 5.86 5.08
C GLU A 27 -8.11 5.63 3.92
N ALA A 28 -8.30 6.61 3.04
CA ALA A 28 -9.15 6.46 1.87
C ALA A 28 -8.51 5.52 0.83
N ILE A 29 -7.19 5.59 0.67
CA ILE A 29 -6.42 4.62 -0.12
C ILE A 29 -6.60 3.22 0.43
N ALA A 30 -6.52 3.04 1.75
CA ALA A 30 -6.72 1.73 2.38
C ALA A 30 -8.13 1.16 2.15
N VAL A 31 -9.17 2.01 2.11
CA VAL A 31 -10.54 1.57 1.78
C VAL A 31 -10.62 1.14 0.32
N ALA A 32 -10.09 1.94 -0.62
CA ALA A 32 -10.07 1.60 -2.05
C ALA A 32 -9.31 0.28 -2.29
N LEU A 33 -8.10 0.16 -1.75
CA LEU A 33 -7.30 -1.05 -1.82
C LEU A 33 -8.00 -2.27 -1.21
N SER A 34 -8.80 -2.10 -0.16
CA SER A 34 -9.59 -3.21 0.40
C SER A 34 -10.66 -3.69 -0.57
N THR A 35 -11.28 -2.80 -1.34
CA THR A 35 -12.23 -3.15 -2.41
C THR A 35 -11.50 -3.87 -3.53
N ASP A 36 -10.37 -3.34 -3.99
CA ASP A 36 -9.60 -3.94 -5.08
C ASP A 36 -9.07 -5.34 -4.72
N ILE A 37 -8.67 -5.57 -3.46
CA ILE A 37 -8.29 -6.90 -2.97
C ILE A 37 -9.47 -7.87 -3.00
N ALA A 38 -10.69 -7.39 -2.72
CA ALA A 38 -11.89 -8.22 -2.77
C ALA A 38 -12.21 -8.61 -4.22
N GLU A 39 -12.19 -7.65 -5.15
CA GLU A 39 -12.37 -7.91 -6.59
C GLU A 39 -11.31 -8.87 -7.13
N LEU A 40 -10.03 -8.63 -6.81
CA LEU A 40 -8.93 -9.51 -7.19
C LEU A 40 -9.13 -10.96 -6.69
N ARG A 41 -9.73 -11.13 -5.50
CA ARG A 41 -10.05 -12.46 -4.98
C ARG A 41 -11.21 -13.11 -5.74
N GLU A 42 -12.27 -12.35 -6.04
CA GLU A 42 -13.41 -12.84 -6.82
C GLU A 42 -12.98 -13.32 -8.21
N ASP A 43 -11.98 -12.66 -8.80
CA ASP A 43 -11.38 -13.02 -10.09
C ASP A 43 -10.36 -14.19 -10.00
N GLY A 44 -10.11 -14.73 -8.81
CA GLY A 44 -9.17 -15.84 -8.58
C GLY A 44 -7.70 -15.42 -8.59
N GLY A 45 -7.39 -14.12 -8.48
CA GLY A 45 -6.04 -13.59 -8.40
C GLY A 45 -5.35 -13.79 -7.05
N LEU A 46 -6.09 -14.23 -6.03
CA LEU A 46 -5.58 -14.61 -4.70
C LEU A 46 -6.18 -15.96 -4.27
N PRO A 47 -5.42 -16.84 -3.58
CA PRO A 47 -5.97 -18.10 -3.09
C PRO A 47 -7.08 -17.90 -2.04
N ASP A 48 -8.18 -18.66 -2.13
CA ASP A 48 -9.38 -18.48 -1.29
C ASP A 48 -9.13 -18.55 0.23
N HIS A 49 -8.11 -19.30 0.63
CA HIS A 49 -7.78 -19.53 2.03
C HIS A 49 -6.96 -18.40 2.66
N ILE A 50 -6.55 -17.38 1.88
CA ILE A 50 -5.81 -16.25 2.43
C ILE A 50 -6.75 -15.19 2.98
N HIS A 51 -6.34 -14.60 4.10
CA HIS A 51 -7.02 -13.47 4.70
C HIS A 51 -6.09 -12.26 4.76
N THR A 52 -6.61 -11.10 4.41
CA THR A 52 -5.85 -9.84 4.35
C THR A 52 -6.38 -8.86 5.39
N ARG A 53 -5.50 -8.19 6.11
CA ARG A 53 -5.82 -7.10 7.02
C ARG A 53 -4.95 -5.89 6.71
N ILE A 54 -5.59 -4.76 6.43
CA ILE A 54 -4.90 -3.50 6.19
C ILE A 54 -4.81 -2.72 7.50
N THR A 55 -3.60 -2.24 7.83
CA THR A 55 -3.34 -1.32 8.94
C THR A 55 -2.72 -0.06 8.38
N VAL A 56 -3.27 1.09 8.76
CA VAL A 56 -2.78 2.40 8.34
C VAL A 56 -2.08 3.09 9.50
N LEU A 57 -0.85 3.56 9.27
CA LEU A 57 -0.09 4.38 10.20
C LEU A 57 0.22 5.73 9.53
N PRO A 58 -0.70 6.72 9.61
CA PRO A 58 -0.58 7.98 8.88
C PRO A 58 0.68 8.77 9.24
N GLN A 59 1.04 8.77 10.53
CA GLN A 59 2.23 9.47 11.05
C GLN A 59 3.55 8.94 10.47
N HIS A 60 3.56 7.68 10.03
CA HIS A 60 4.71 7.02 9.43
C HIS A 60 4.60 6.92 7.91
N ARG A 61 3.51 7.43 7.31
CA ARG A 61 3.15 7.19 5.91
C ARG A 61 3.30 5.71 5.55
N LEU A 62 2.78 4.82 6.40
CA LEU A 62 2.90 3.37 6.21
C LEU A 62 1.50 2.75 6.05
N LEU A 63 1.35 1.96 5.00
CA LEU A 63 0.24 1.04 4.80
C LEU A 63 0.77 -0.38 4.92
N GLU A 64 0.30 -1.11 5.93
CA GLU A 64 0.67 -2.51 6.13
C GLU A 64 -0.47 -3.43 5.69
N ILE A 65 -0.17 -4.40 4.84
CA ILE A 65 -1.05 -5.50 4.46
C ILE A 65 -0.54 -6.76 5.15
N ARG A 66 -1.22 -7.18 6.21
CA ARG A 66 -0.96 -8.46 6.86
C ARG A 66 -1.74 -9.55 6.13
N VAL A 67 -1.07 -10.65 5.83
CA VAL A 67 -1.63 -11.81 5.10
C VAL A 67 -1.52 -13.05 5.97
N GLU A 68 -2.66 -13.69 6.20
CA GLU A 68 -2.84 -14.94 6.94
C GLU A 68 -3.24 -16.06 5.97
N GLY A 69 -3.06 -17.32 6.38
CA GLY A 69 -3.44 -18.51 5.59
C GLY A 69 -2.27 -19.17 4.85
N LEU A 70 -1.08 -18.57 4.86
CA LEU A 70 0.15 -19.16 4.31
C LEU A 70 1.09 -19.60 5.42
N SER A 71 1.96 -20.57 5.13
CA SER A 71 3.02 -20.99 6.03
C SER A 71 4.24 -21.48 5.26
N ALA A 72 5.42 -21.39 5.89
CA ALA A 72 6.64 -21.96 5.32
C ALA A 72 6.61 -23.50 5.22
N GLU A 73 5.72 -24.16 5.97
CA GLU A 73 5.55 -25.62 5.92
C GLU A 73 4.75 -26.05 4.68
N THR A 74 3.70 -25.30 4.34
CA THR A 74 2.82 -25.59 3.20
C THR A 74 3.33 -25.02 1.88
N ASP A 75 4.25 -24.05 1.92
CA ASP A 75 4.85 -23.39 0.76
C ASP A 75 6.39 -23.29 0.92
N PRO A 76 7.11 -24.42 0.97
CA PRO A 76 8.53 -24.46 1.34
C PRO A 76 9.45 -23.82 0.30
N ASP A 77 9.08 -23.87 -0.98
CA ASP A 77 9.81 -23.20 -2.06
C ASP A 77 9.49 -21.70 -2.14
N ARG A 78 8.50 -21.24 -1.36
CA ARG A 78 7.97 -19.87 -1.30
C ARG A 78 7.38 -19.39 -2.62
N THR A 79 6.91 -20.29 -3.48
CA THR A 79 6.33 -19.91 -4.77
C THR A 79 5.04 -19.12 -4.56
N THR A 80 4.09 -19.68 -3.82
CA THR A 80 2.79 -19.04 -3.54
C THR A 80 2.97 -17.76 -2.74
N SER A 81 3.86 -17.78 -1.75
CA SER A 81 4.21 -16.63 -0.93
C SER A 81 4.74 -15.46 -1.75
N ARG A 82 5.62 -15.74 -2.72
CA ARG A 82 6.16 -14.71 -3.61
C ARG A 82 5.09 -14.17 -4.55
N GLU A 83 4.27 -15.03 -5.13
CA GLU A 83 3.15 -14.63 -5.98
C GLU A 83 2.19 -13.71 -5.24
N VAL A 84 1.67 -14.13 -4.08
CA VAL A 84 0.76 -13.32 -3.26
C VAL A 84 1.40 -11.97 -2.87
N MET A 85 2.66 -11.96 -2.43
CA MET A 85 3.35 -10.71 -2.11
C MET A 85 3.56 -9.82 -3.35
N ASN A 86 3.81 -10.38 -4.53
CA ASN A 86 3.98 -9.60 -5.76
C ASN A 86 2.66 -9.00 -6.22
N THR A 87 1.60 -9.81 -6.28
CA THR A 87 0.26 -9.36 -6.68
C THR A 87 -0.25 -8.25 -5.78
N LEU A 88 -0.16 -8.42 -4.45
CA LEU A 88 -0.57 -7.38 -3.50
C LEU A 88 0.31 -6.13 -3.58
N PHE A 89 1.59 -6.28 -3.94
CA PHE A 89 2.49 -5.15 -4.11
C PHE A 89 2.15 -4.36 -5.36
N GLU A 90 1.88 -5.02 -6.47
CA GLU A 90 1.45 -4.37 -7.71
C GLU A 90 0.14 -3.63 -7.49
N LEU A 91 -0.86 -4.30 -6.92
CA LEU A 91 -2.16 -3.70 -6.62
C LEU A 91 -2.06 -2.46 -5.71
N ALA A 92 -1.25 -2.52 -4.65
CA ALA A 92 -1.03 -1.37 -3.78
C ALA A 92 -0.24 -0.23 -4.47
N SER A 93 0.59 -0.56 -5.46
CA SER A 93 1.38 0.41 -6.22
C SER A 93 0.51 1.27 -7.14
N ASP A 94 -0.63 0.77 -7.61
CA ASP A 94 -1.60 1.53 -8.42
C ASP A 94 -2.15 2.75 -7.67
N HIS A 95 -2.11 2.71 -6.33
CA HIS A 95 -2.48 3.82 -5.45
C HIS A 95 -1.30 4.69 -5.01
N ASN A 96 -0.09 4.39 -5.49
CA ASN A 96 1.15 5.02 -5.06
C ASN A 96 2.14 5.23 -6.21
N ILE A 97 1.64 5.77 -7.32
CA ILE A 97 2.44 6.09 -8.49
C ILE A 97 3.38 7.27 -8.18
N ILE A 98 4.67 7.06 -8.44
CA ILE A 98 5.76 8.00 -8.16
C ILE A 98 6.18 8.66 -9.47
N THR A 99 6.04 9.98 -9.57
CA THR A 99 6.60 10.71 -10.71
C THR A 99 8.13 10.62 -10.69
N LEU A 100 8.76 10.30 -11.83
CA LEU A 100 10.22 10.24 -11.98
C LEU A 100 10.88 11.63 -12.11
N ASP A 101 10.42 12.62 -11.34
CA ASP A 101 10.86 14.03 -11.38
C ASP A 101 11.99 14.35 -10.38
N THR A 102 12.71 13.31 -9.91
CA THR A 102 13.82 13.35 -8.93
C THR A 102 13.50 13.97 -7.55
N THR A 103 12.29 14.47 -7.32
CA THR A 103 11.97 15.30 -6.15
C THR A 103 10.68 14.88 -5.43
N SER A 104 9.75 14.24 -6.12
CA SER A 104 8.49 13.77 -5.56
C SER A 104 8.72 12.47 -4.78
N PRO A 105 8.55 12.46 -3.44
CA PRO A 105 8.59 11.22 -2.69
C PRO A 105 7.30 10.42 -2.92
N PRO A 106 7.34 9.10 -2.67
CA PRO A 106 6.12 8.29 -2.59
C PRO A 106 5.14 8.82 -1.54
N LEU A 107 3.84 8.60 -1.76
CA LEU A 107 2.80 8.99 -0.80
C LEU A 107 2.91 8.18 0.50
N PHE A 108 3.19 6.88 0.37
CA PHE A 108 3.41 5.98 1.49
C PHE A 108 4.45 4.90 1.18
N THR A 109 4.90 4.20 2.22
CA THR A 109 5.57 2.92 2.11
C THR A 109 4.52 1.83 2.27
N GLN A 110 4.51 0.86 1.37
CA GLN A 110 3.70 -0.35 1.51
C GLN A 110 4.53 -1.48 2.11
N ARG A 111 3.96 -2.16 3.11
CA ARG A 111 4.57 -3.29 3.80
C ARG A 111 3.61 -4.47 3.77
N ILE A 112 3.94 -5.51 3.03
CA ILE A 112 3.16 -6.74 2.95
C ILE A 112 3.85 -7.77 3.84
N VAL A 113 3.14 -8.30 4.84
CA VAL A 113 3.69 -9.23 5.83
C VAL A 113 2.89 -10.52 5.80
N LEU A 114 3.54 -11.62 5.48
CA LEU A 114 2.96 -12.94 5.64
C LEU A 114 3.20 -13.42 7.08
N VAL A 115 2.13 -13.82 7.75
CA VAL A 115 2.19 -14.36 9.12
C VAL A 115 1.79 -15.83 9.13
N ASP A 116 2.43 -16.60 10.00
CA ASP A 116 2.12 -18.00 10.22
C ASP A 116 0.83 -18.18 11.06
N PRO A 117 0.35 -19.42 11.30
CA PRO A 117 -0.85 -19.67 12.12
C PRO A 117 -0.76 -19.18 13.57
N TYR A 118 0.46 -18.91 14.08
CA TYR A 118 0.70 -18.34 15.41
C TYR A 118 0.79 -16.81 15.38
N GLY A 119 0.57 -16.20 14.21
CA GLY A 119 0.65 -14.76 13.98
C GLY A 119 2.09 -14.23 13.88
N GLN A 120 3.09 -15.09 13.75
CA GLN A 120 4.49 -14.67 13.62
C GLN A 120 4.83 -14.35 12.16
N PRO A 121 5.45 -13.19 11.87
CA PRO A 121 5.92 -12.89 10.54
C PRO A 121 6.98 -13.89 10.06
N PHE A 122 6.79 -14.49 8.88
CA PHE A 122 7.79 -15.39 8.28
C PHE A 122 8.35 -14.88 6.94
N ALA A 123 7.63 -13.97 6.28
CA ALA A 123 8.09 -13.31 5.06
C ALA A 123 7.48 -11.90 4.95
N ALA A 124 8.16 -11.00 4.25
CA ALA A 124 7.63 -9.68 3.96
C ALA A 124 8.20 -9.10 2.67
N LYS A 125 7.42 -8.22 2.04
CA LYS A 125 7.84 -7.34 0.94
C LYS A 125 7.57 -5.90 1.34
N VAL A 126 8.59 -5.05 1.25
CA VAL A 126 8.51 -3.64 1.64
C VAL A 126 9.01 -2.79 0.48
N GLY A 127 8.29 -1.72 0.17
CA GLY A 127 8.67 -0.80 -0.88
C GLY A 127 7.73 0.39 -0.94
N ALA A 128 7.90 1.19 -1.98
CA ALA A 128 7.13 2.40 -2.18
C ALA A 128 6.00 2.18 -3.18
N GLY A 129 6.31 1.99 -4.45
CA GLY A 129 5.30 1.82 -5.49
C GLY A 129 5.95 1.69 -6.87
N MET A 130 5.21 2.06 -7.92
CA MET A 130 5.68 2.08 -9.30
C MET A 130 6.01 3.51 -9.73
N GLY A 131 7.06 3.66 -10.54
CA GLY A 131 7.47 4.97 -11.06
C GLY A 131 6.96 5.20 -12.48
N GLU A 132 6.47 6.41 -12.76
CA GLU A 132 6.05 6.84 -14.10
C GLU A 132 6.73 8.15 -14.51
N PRO A 133 7.14 8.31 -15.79
CA PRO A 133 7.67 9.57 -16.28
C PRO A 133 6.58 10.65 -16.24
N GLU A 134 6.96 11.90 -15.98
CA GLU A 134 6.02 13.01 -16.09
C GLU A 134 5.46 13.08 -17.52
N PRO A 135 4.13 13.21 -17.71
CA PRO A 135 3.56 13.30 -19.04
C PRO A 135 4.17 14.50 -19.78
N PHE A 136 4.88 14.22 -20.87
CA PHE A 136 5.46 15.25 -21.72
C PHE A 136 4.32 16.05 -22.38
N THR A 137 4.11 17.28 -21.92
CA THR A 137 3.32 18.28 -22.66
C THR A 137 4.27 19.13 -23.51
N PRO A 138 4.35 18.91 -24.84
CA PRO A 138 5.07 19.84 -25.72
C PRO A 138 4.43 21.23 -25.62
N ARG A 139 5.26 22.25 -25.48
CA ARG A 139 4.86 23.66 -25.61
C ARG A 139 4.79 24.07 -27.06
#